data_AF-A0A9D8W489-F1
#
_entry.id   AF-A0A9D8W489-F1
#
_cell.length_a   1.000
_cell.length_b   1.000
_cell.length_c   1.000
_cell.angle_alpha   90.00
_cell.angle_beta   90.00
_cell.angle_gamma   90.00
#
_symmetry.space_group_name_H-M   'P 1'
#
loop_
_entity.id
_entity.type
_entity.pdbx_description
1 polymer ?
#
loop_
_entity_poly.entity_id
_entity_poly.type
_entity_poly.pdbx_seq_one_letter_code
_entity_poly.pdbx_strand_id
1 'polypeptide(L)'
;MKLTAETTLKGIAIAMGAIAALMAAIELQRALEEERAPEPAAVVSDDPLRETLQRCRSLTPEALGADTECQAAWEENRRRFFGLTSDNQDRE
;
A
#
# COMPACT_ATOMS: atom_id res chain seq x y z
N MET A 1 -27.30 15.34 24.09
CA MET A 1 -27.82 15.61 22.73
C MET A 1 -28.91 14.62 22.41
N LYS A 2 -30.19 15.03 22.45
CA LYS A 2 -31.29 14.18 21.97
C LYS A 2 -31.28 14.27 20.45
N LEU A 3 -30.76 13.26 19.74
CA LEU A 3 -30.97 13.18 18.30
C LEU A 3 -32.47 13.02 18.08
N THR A 4 -33.10 13.97 17.41
CA THR A 4 -34.48 13.81 16.99
C THR A 4 -34.52 12.72 15.91
N ALA A 5 -35.63 11.99 15.80
CA ALA A 5 -35.80 10.94 14.79
C ALA A 5 -35.49 11.47 13.37
N GLU A 6 -35.79 12.75 13.13
CA GLU A 6 -35.46 13.47 11.90
C GLU A 6 -33.94 13.60 11.66
N THR A 7 -33.15 13.93 12.68
CA THR A 7 -31.67 14.00 12.56
C THR A 7 -31.07 12.63 12.27
N THR A 8 -31.65 11.57 12.85
CA THR A 8 -31.20 10.19 12.63
C THR A 8 -31.48 9.75 11.19
N LEU A 9 -32.67 10.05 10.66
CA LEU A 9 -33.04 9.71 9.28
C LEU A 9 -32.17 10.45 8.26
N LYS A 10 -31.90 11.74 8.47
CA LYS A 10 -30.99 12.53 7.62
C LYS A 10 -29.57 11.98 7.66
N GLY A 11 -29.09 11.59 8.84
CA GLY A 11 -27.76 10.98 9.01
C GLY A 11 -27.61 9.70 8.19
N ILE A 12 -28.62 8.82 8.22
CA ILE A 12 -28.62 7.58 7.43
C ILE A 12 -28.61 7.87 5.93
N ALA A 13 -29.43 8.82 5.46
CA ALA A 13 -29.48 9.19 4.05
C ALA A 13 -28.12 9.73 3.55
N ILE A 14 -27.47 10.59 4.33
CA ILE A 14 -26.15 11.14 4.01
C ILE A 14 -25.10 10.02 3.99
N ALA A 15 -25.11 9.13 4.98
CA ALA A 15 -24.15 8.02 5.03
C ALA A 15 -24.31 7.09 3.82
N MET A 16 -25.53 6.72 3.45
CA MET A 16 -25.78 5.92 2.25
C MET A 16 -25.33 6.63 0.97
N GLY A 17 -25.61 7.94 0.84
CA GLY A 17 -25.14 8.74 -0.29
C GLY A 17 -23.61 8.77 -0.40
N ALA A 18 -22.92 8.93 0.74
CA ALA A 18 -21.46 8.91 0.79
C ALA A 18 -20.89 7.54 0.38
N ILE A 19 -21.47 6.45 0.88
CA ILE A 19 -21.06 5.08 0.51
C ILE A 19 -21.27 4.83 -0.99
N ALA A 20 -22.42 5.24 -1.54
CA ALA A 20 -22.70 5.12 -2.97
C ALA A 20 -21.71 5.92 -3.83
N ALA A 21 -21.38 7.14 -3.41
CA ALA A 21 -20.38 7.97 -4.09
C ALA A 21 -18.98 7.33 -4.06
N LEU A 22 -18.57 6.77 -2.92
CA LEU A 22 -17.30 6.04 -2.80
C LEU A 22 -17.24 4.83 -3.72
N MET A 23 -18.32 4.03 -3.78
CA MET A 23 -18.41 2.88 -4.69
C MET A 23 -18.27 3.31 -6.15
N ALA A 24 -18.98 4.37 -6.56
CA ALA A 24 -18.88 4.91 -7.91
C ALA A 24 -17.48 5.43 -8.25
N ALA A 25 -16.81 6.07 -7.28
CA ALA A 25 -15.44 6.53 -7.45
C ALA A 25 -14.48 5.35 -7.67
N ILE A 26 -14.62 4.26 -6.90
CA ILE A 26 -13.82 3.05 -7.07
C ILE A 26 -14.04 2.44 -8.46
N GLU A 27 -15.30 2.26 -8.88
CA GLU A 27 -15.63 1.75 -10.21
C GLU A 27 -14.98 2.57 -11.34
N LEU A 28 -15.01 3.90 -11.21
CA LEU A 28 -14.35 4.79 -12.17
C LEU A 28 -12.83 4.62 -12.16
N GLN A 29 -12.20 4.48 -10.99
CA GLN A 29 -10.77 4.20 -10.90
C GLN A 29 -10.42 2.86 -11.57
N ARG A 30 -11.20 1.80 -11.33
CA ARG A 30 -10.99 0.48 -11.96
C ARG A 30 -11.12 0.55 -13.48
N ALA A 31 -12.12 1.28 -13.99
CA ALA A 31 -12.30 1.46 -15.43
C ALA A 31 -11.11 2.20 -16.08
N LEU A 32 -10.56 3.18 -15.37
CA LEU A 32 -9.36 3.90 -15.82
C LEU A 32 -8.08 3.04 -15.74
N GLU A 33 -7.98 2.16 -14.73
CA GLU A 33 -6.89 1.19 -14.62
C GLU A 33 -6.96 0.12 -15.73
N GLU A 34 -8.15 -0.31 -16.13
CA GLU A 34 -8.31 -1.29 -17.22
C GLU A 34 -8.00 -0.70 -18.61
N GLU A 35 -8.26 0.60 -18.81
CA GLU A 35 -7.79 1.33 -20.00
C GLU A 35 -6.28 1.64 -19.96
N ARG A 36 -5.65 1.60 -18.78
CA ARG A 36 -4.19 1.63 -18.69
C ARG A 36 -3.70 0.27 -19.19
N ALA A 37 -3.03 0.29 -20.34
CA ALA A 37 -2.32 -0.86 -20.90
C ALA A 37 -1.58 -1.63 -19.79
N PRO A 38 -1.53 -2.98 -19.85
CA PRO A 38 -0.91 -3.80 -18.81
C PRO A 38 0.45 -3.21 -18.48
N GLU A 39 0.69 -2.92 -17.19
CA GLU A 39 1.99 -2.45 -16.72
C GLU A 39 3.05 -3.33 -17.39
N PRO A 40 4.08 -2.74 -18.03
CA PRO A 40 5.13 -3.52 -18.66
C PRO A 40 5.61 -4.52 -17.62
N ALA A 41 5.48 -5.81 -17.95
CA ALA A 41 5.75 -6.93 -17.05
C ALA A 41 6.98 -6.57 -16.24
N ALA A 42 6.77 -6.34 -14.93
CA ALA A 42 7.80 -5.82 -14.05
C ALA A 42 9.06 -6.62 -14.35
N VAL A 43 10.09 -5.95 -14.90
CA VAL A 43 11.38 -6.57 -15.17
C VAL A 43 11.68 -7.34 -13.91
N VAL A 44 11.78 -8.67 -14.03
CA VAL A 44 12.16 -9.53 -12.92
C VAL A 44 13.60 -9.16 -12.64
N SER A 45 13.75 -8.09 -11.88
CA SER A 45 15.00 -7.67 -11.31
C SER A 45 15.35 -8.81 -10.40
N ASP A 46 16.43 -9.52 -10.73
CA ASP A 46 17.14 -10.50 -9.90
C ASP A 46 17.76 -9.79 -8.66
N ASP A 47 17.05 -8.80 -8.12
CA ASP A 47 17.47 -8.04 -6.96
C ASP A 47 17.10 -8.88 -5.73
N PRO A 48 18.09 -9.45 -5.03
CA PRO A 48 17.85 -10.26 -3.84
C PRO A 48 17.09 -9.47 -2.77
N LEU A 49 17.19 -8.13 -2.77
CA LEU A 49 16.40 -7.30 -1.86
C LEU A 49 14.90 -7.45 -2.11
N ARG A 50 14.46 -7.57 -3.37
CA ARG A 50 13.03 -7.75 -3.67
C ARG A 50 12.51 -9.10 -3.21
N GLU A 51 13.30 -10.16 -3.36
CA GLU A 51 12.93 -11.51 -2.88
C GLU A 51 12.74 -11.51 -1.36
N THR A 52 13.68 -10.90 -0.63
CA THR A 52 13.58 -10.74 0.82
C THR A 52 12.34 -9.94 1.21
N LEU A 53 12.07 -8.81 0.55
CA LEU A 53 10.86 -8.01 0.83
C LEU A 53 9.57 -8.80 0.55
N GLN A 54 9.54 -9.63 -0.50
CA GLN A 54 8.39 -10.46 -0.81
C GLN A 54 8.13 -11.50 0.29
N ARG A 55 9.19 -12.13 0.82
CA ARG A 55 9.10 -13.00 2.01
C ARG A 55 8.55 -12.23 3.21
N CYS A 56 9.10 -11.05 3.49
CA CYS A 56 8.71 -10.23 4.66
C CYS A 56 7.24 -9.79 4.63
N ARG A 57 6.64 -9.59 3.46
CA ARG A 57 5.21 -9.25 3.32
C ARG A 57 4.25 -10.35 3.75
N SER A 58 4.72 -11.60 3.80
CA SER A 58 3.92 -12.74 4.25
C SER A 58 3.91 -12.93 5.77
N LEU A 59 4.73 -12.17 6.50
CA LEU A 59 4.85 -12.26 7.95
C LEU A 59 3.71 -11.51 8.65
N THR A 60 3.29 -12.02 9.81
CA THR A 60 2.40 -11.27 10.70
C THR A 60 3.14 -10.09 11.33
N PRO A 61 2.43 -9.05 11.81
CA PRO A 61 3.07 -7.89 12.43
C PRO A 61 3.99 -8.25 13.61
N GLU A 62 3.61 -9.25 14.41
CA GLU A 62 4.40 -9.71 15.56
C GLU A 62 5.69 -10.38 15.09
N ALA A 63 5.62 -11.23 14.06
CA ALA A 63 6.79 -11.90 13.49
C ALA A 63 7.72 -10.89 12.80
N LEU A 64 7.17 -9.90 12.10
CA LEU A 64 7.95 -8.84 11.46
C LEU A 64 8.72 -7.99 12.50
N GLY A 65 8.11 -7.73 13.67
CA GLY A 65 8.76 -7.03 14.77
C GLY A 65 9.94 -7.79 15.39
N ALA A 66 9.95 -9.13 15.28
CA ALA A 66 11.04 -9.97 15.77
C ALA A 66 12.11 -10.27 14.71
N ASP A 67 11.79 -10.09 13.42
CA ASP A 67 12.69 -10.38 12.31
C ASP A 67 13.55 -9.16 11.94
N THR A 68 14.80 -9.16 12.42
CA THR A 68 15.77 -8.09 12.16
C THR A 68 16.20 -8.01 10.69
N GLU A 69 16.18 -9.12 9.96
CA GLU A 69 16.54 -9.15 8.53
C GLU A 69 15.48 -8.41 7.72
N CYS A 70 14.20 -8.66 8.01
CA CYS A 70 13.10 -7.95 7.39
C CYS A 70 13.10 -6.45 7.71
N GLN A 71 13.44 -6.07 8.94
CA GLN A 71 13.57 -4.65 9.31
C GLN A 71 14.67 -3.97 8.49
N ALA A 72 15.85 -4.57 8.40
CA ALA A 72 16.96 -4.04 7.62
C ALA A 72 16.62 -3.94 6.12
N ALA A 73 15.95 -4.95 5.56
CA ALA A 73 15.53 -4.94 4.15
C ALA A 73 14.55 -3.80 3.85
N TRP A 74 13.59 -3.53 4.75
CA TRP A 74 12.66 -2.41 4.59
C TRP A 74 13.34 -1.05 4.69
N GLU A 75 14.30 -0.89 5.59
CA GLU A 75 15.10 0.33 5.69
C GLU A 75 15.92 0.58 4.42
N GLU A 76 16.55 -0.46 3.89
CA GLU A 76 17.32 -0.38 2.64
C GLU A 76 16.43 -0.03 1.44
N ASN A 77 15.27 -0.67 1.31
CA ASN A 77 14.30 -0.34 0.27
C ASN A 77 13.87 1.12 0.34
N ARG A 78 13.62 1.62 1.56
CA ARG A 78 13.28 3.04 1.79
C ARG A 78 14.44 3.95 1.40
N ARG A 79 15.69 3.61 1.76
CA ARG A 79 16.89 4.37 1.36
C ARG A 79 17.03 4.45 -0.16
N ARG A 80 16.93 3.31 -0.86
CA ARG A 80 16.99 3.25 -2.33
C ARG A 80 15.90 4.07 -3.00
N PHE A 81 14.67 4.03 -2.47
CA PHE A 81 13.56 4.84 -2.98
C PHE A 81 13.87 6.35 -2.93
N PHE A 82 14.58 6.79 -1.90
CA PHE A 82 15.03 8.16 -1.75
C PHE A 82 16.38 8.46 -2.42
N GLY A 83 16.97 7.51 -3.17
CA GLY A 83 18.28 7.68 -3.81
C GLY A 83 19.45 7.76 -2.83
N LEU A 84 19.26 7.33 -1.59
CA LEU A 84 20.29 7.27 -0.55
C LEU A 84 21.02 5.92 -0.63
N THR A 85 21.65 5.59 -1.77
CA THR A 85 22.46 4.37 -1.84
C THR A 85 23.74 4.56 -1.01
N SER A 86 24.04 3.61 -0.13
CA SER A 86 25.28 3.63 0.65
C SER A 86 26.49 3.54 -0.27
N ASP A 87 27.12 4.70 -0.52
CA ASP A 87 28.40 4.93 -1.21
C ASP A 87 29.62 4.19 -0.57
N ASN A 88 29.40 3.20 0.29
CA ASN A 88 30.44 2.59 1.12
C ASN A 88 30.62 1.07 0.93
N GLN A 89 29.93 0.41 -0.02
CA GLN A 89 30.18 -1.01 -0.35
C GLN A 89 31.20 -1.23 -1.48
N ASP A 90 31.66 -0.17 -2.16
CA ASP A 90 32.62 -0.27 -3.30
C ASP A 90 34.11 -0.14 -2.88
N ARG A 91 34.43 -0.27 -1.58
CA ARG A 91 35.82 -0.28 -1.08
C ARG A 91 36.10 -1.52 -0.23
N GLU A 92 36.15 -2.68 -0.87
CA GLU A 92 36.94 -3.84 -0.41
C GLU A 92 37.60 -4.54 -1.60
#